data_AF-A6FDZ7-F1
#
_entry.id   AF-A6FDZ7-F1
#
_cell.length_a   1.000
_cell.length_b   1.000
_cell.length_c   1.000
_cell.angle_alpha   90.00
_cell.angle_beta   90.00
_cell.angle_gamma   90.00
#
_symmetry.space_group_name_H-M   'P 1'
#
loop_
_entity.id
_entity.type
_entity.pdbx_description
1 polymer ?
#
loop_
_entity_poly.entity_id
_entity_poly.type
_entity_poly.pdbx_seq_one_letter_code
_entity_poly.pdbx_strand_id
1 'polypeptide(L)'
;MHRLRSISRLIPAIIITGLLTSCSDPHDAVTICENDGAVCADLNTDEWCQTERNDLIISRFDANKNASEQEKYALLTALSDYQECIKIAALIEPRKYPELKAQRVSAMLSTYDDLIALEKQTRSSNNPYILNYHWVSHNNEDAKQRFIALSKQQRFDDPALYFAIANIYGHNTDKAIANLLKGIALLDDNAQFNSSQLGHAQLDNSRLDNSAMTTKLLYAIITAYMHKRNYQLAYLWSQVALISDIKNINLSIFNKHKITTSEQRRLDKLAARVAEQIEDKKFTAKSYEYTLSAVGL
;
A
#
# COMPACT_ATOMS: atom_id res chain seq x y z
N MET A 1 -53.98 72.39 12.26
CA MET A 1 -54.25 70.97 11.94
C MET A 1 -53.69 70.67 10.56
N HIS A 2 -52.44 70.21 10.47
CA HIS A 2 -51.82 69.77 9.21
C HIS A 2 -51.48 68.28 9.34
N ARG A 3 -52.11 67.42 8.53
CA ARG A 3 -51.76 66.00 8.40
C ARG A 3 -51.13 65.78 7.02
N LEU A 4 -49.81 65.56 7.01
CA LEU A 4 -49.06 65.05 5.87
C LEU A 4 -49.29 63.54 5.75
N ARG A 5 -49.84 63.08 4.63
CA ARG A 5 -49.92 61.65 4.27
C ARG A 5 -48.61 61.25 3.57
N SER A 6 -47.80 60.43 4.24
CA SER A 6 -46.64 59.75 3.65
C SER A 6 -47.10 58.48 2.94
N ILE A 7 -46.85 58.39 1.64
CA ILE A 7 -47.09 57.18 0.83
C ILE A 7 -45.80 56.36 0.86
N SER A 8 -45.80 55.31 1.69
CA SER A 8 -44.75 54.29 1.74
C SER A 8 -44.80 53.44 0.46
N ARG A 9 -43.71 53.43 -0.32
CA ARG A 9 -43.51 52.50 -1.43
C ARG A 9 -42.99 51.18 -0.88
N LEU A 10 -43.80 50.12 -0.95
CA LEU A 10 -43.38 48.76 -0.65
C LEU A 10 -42.49 48.24 -1.79
N ILE A 11 -41.21 48.01 -1.50
CA ILE A 11 -40.27 47.30 -2.37
C ILE A 11 -40.38 45.81 -2.01
N PRO A 12 -40.71 44.90 -2.95
CA PRO A 12 -40.71 43.48 -2.66
C PRO A 12 -39.27 42.97 -2.60
N ALA A 13 -38.83 42.55 -1.41
CA ALA A 13 -37.56 41.86 -1.23
C ALA A 13 -37.70 40.42 -1.75
N ILE A 14 -37.12 40.14 -2.92
CA ILE A 14 -36.97 38.79 -3.46
C ILE A 14 -35.89 38.09 -2.63
N ILE A 15 -36.30 37.22 -1.72
CA ILE A 15 -35.40 36.34 -0.97
C ILE A 15 -35.00 35.20 -1.90
N ILE A 16 -33.81 35.32 -2.50
CA ILE A 16 -33.16 34.22 -3.22
C ILE A 16 -32.62 33.27 -2.15
N THR A 17 -33.39 32.23 -1.82
CA THR A 17 -32.93 31.13 -0.98
C THR A 17 -31.95 30.29 -1.82
N GLY A 18 -30.65 30.54 -1.63
CA GLY A 18 -29.61 29.70 -2.23
C GLY A 18 -29.71 28.29 -1.67
N LEU A 19 -30.02 27.32 -2.54
CA LEU A 19 -29.87 25.89 -2.24
C LEU A 19 -28.36 25.64 -2.05
N LEU A 20 -27.93 25.54 -0.80
CA LEU A 20 -26.60 25.03 -0.47
C LEU A 20 -26.61 23.52 -0.77
N THR A 21 -26.19 23.14 -1.99
CA THR A 21 -25.84 21.75 -2.26
C THR A 21 -24.54 21.47 -1.52
N SER A 22 -24.60 20.66 -0.46
CA SER A 22 -23.40 20.07 0.12
C SER A 22 -22.68 19.29 -0.97
N CYS A 23 -21.45 19.69 -1.29
CA CYS A 23 -20.57 18.95 -2.18
C CYS A 23 -19.88 17.87 -1.33
N SER A 24 -20.64 16.88 -0.85
CA SER A 24 -20.06 15.70 -0.23
C SER A 24 -19.56 14.76 -1.33
N ASP A 25 -18.37 14.21 -1.15
CA ASP A 25 -17.83 13.20 -2.05
C ASP A 25 -18.73 11.95 -1.96
N PRO A 26 -19.38 11.51 -3.05
CA PRO A 26 -20.22 10.31 -3.03
C PRO A 26 -19.46 9.03 -2.70
N HIS A 27 -18.12 9.08 -2.67
CA HIS A 27 -17.22 7.99 -2.29
C HIS A 27 -16.78 8.04 -0.83
N ASP A 28 -17.18 9.06 -0.06
CA ASP A 28 -16.91 9.11 1.37
C ASP A 28 -17.77 8.09 2.14
N ALA A 29 -17.16 7.40 3.11
CA ALA A 29 -17.81 6.33 3.87
C ALA A 29 -19.11 6.76 4.57
N VAL A 30 -19.17 8.01 5.09
CA VAL A 30 -20.39 8.54 5.72
C VAL A 30 -21.50 8.67 4.68
N THR A 31 -21.17 9.26 3.53
CA THR A 31 -22.11 9.43 2.41
C THR A 31 -22.59 8.09 1.87
N ILE A 32 -21.72 7.08 1.81
CA ILE A 32 -22.09 5.72 1.42
C ILE A 32 -23.11 5.13 2.40
N CYS A 33 -22.84 5.16 3.71
CA CYS A 33 -23.75 4.60 4.70
C CYS A 33 -25.10 5.33 4.79
N GLU A 34 -25.13 6.64 4.54
CA GLU A 34 -26.38 7.42 4.48
C GLU A 34 -27.27 6.99 3.30
N ASN A 35 -26.65 6.67 2.16
CA ASN A 35 -27.35 6.26 0.94
C ASN A 35 -27.69 4.76 0.92
N ASP A 36 -26.84 3.92 1.48
CA ASP A 36 -27.00 2.47 1.56
C ASP A 36 -26.50 1.94 2.92
N GLY A 37 -27.38 1.99 3.92
CA GLY A 37 -27.06 1.54 5.28
C GLY A 37 -26.72 0.06 5.39
N ALA A 38 -27.08 -0.77 4.40
CA ALA A 38 -26.76 -2.21 4.43
C ALA A 38 -25.25 -2.47 4.34
N VAL A 39 -24.49 -1.58 3.67
CA VAL A 39 -23.03 -1.68 3.51
C VAL A 39 -22.29 -1.58 4.86
N CYS A 40 -22.91 -0.93 5.84
CA CYS A 40 -22.28 -0.57 7.11
C CYS A 40 -22.95 -1.18 8.35
N ALA A 41 -24.08 -1.88 8.16
CA ALA A 41 -24.99 -2.27 9.26
C ALA A 41 -24.36 -3.22 10.29
N ASP A 42 -23.37 -4.00 9.88
CA ASP A 42 -22.67 -4.98 10.69
C ASP A 42 -21.40 -4.43 11.35
N LEU A 43 -21.00 -3.19 11.08
CA LEU A 43 -19.75 -2.59 11.54
C LEU A 43 -19.90 -1.86 12.88
N ASN A 44 -18.80 -1.77 13.63
CA ASN A 44 -18.76 -0.98 14.86
C ASN A 44 -18.89 0.52 14.57
N THR A 45 -19.45 1.29 15.51
CA THR A 45 -19.77 2.71 15.30
C THR A 45 -18.82 3.69 15.99
N ASP A 46 -17.96 3.21 16.87
CA ASP A 46 -17.05 4.03 17.65
C ASP A 46 -15.72 4.30 16.94
N GLU A 47 -14.81 5.03 17.60
CA GLU A 47 -13.56 5.51 16.97
C GLU A 47 -12.52 4.40 16.73
N TRP A 48 -12.69 3.22 17.32
CA TRP A 48 -11.79 2.10 17.09
C TRP A 48 -11.90 1.59 15.66
N CYS A 49 -10.75 1.40 15.01
CA CYS A 49 -10.64 0.91 13.64
C CYS A 49 -11.37 1.79 12.61
N GLN A 50 -11.50 3.09 12.88
CA GLN A 50 -12.27 3.99 12.00
C GLN A 50 -11.71 4.05 10.58
N THR A 51 -10.38 4.08 10.43
CA THR A 51 -9.72 4.10 9.12
C THR A 51 -10.04 2.82 8.33
N GLU A 52 -9.76 1.67 8.93
CA GLU A 52 -9.96 0.35 8.32
C GLU A 52 -11.44 0.11 8.03
N ARG A 53 -12.34 0.58 8.90
CA ARG A 53 -13.78 0.53 8.70
C ARG A 53 -14.20 1.35 7.48
N ASN A 54 -13.70 2.57 7.34
CA ASN A 54 -14.02 3.44 6.21
C ASN A 54 -13.53 2.81 4.90
N ASP A 55 -12.32 2.24 4.88
CA ASP A 55 -11.76 1.56 3.71
C ASP A 55 -12.58 0.31 3.33
N LEU A 56 -13.06 -0.44 4.33
CA LEU A 56 -13.96 -1.58 4.11
C LEU A 56 -15.32 -1.15 3.53
N ILE A 57 -15.91 -0.06 4.03
CA ILE A 57 -17.17 0.48 3.51
C ILE A 57 -17.01 0.86 2.03
N ILE A 58 -15.93 1.58 1.72
CA ILE A 58 -15.60 1.99 0.35
C ILE A 58 -15.40 0.77 -0.56
N SER A 59 -14.60 -0.21 -0.12
CA SER A 59 -14.31 -1.42 -0.89
C SER A 59 -15.56 -2.27 -1.13
N ARG A 60 -16.46 -2.37 -0.13
CA ARG A 60 -17.76 -3.05 -0.29
C ARG A 60 -18.63 -2.33 -1.33
N PHE A 61 -18.69 -1.01 -1.29
CA PHE A 61 -19.44 -0.20 -2.23
C PHE A 61 -18.94 -0.38 -3.68
N ASP A 62 -17.63 -0.35 -3.90
CA ASP A 62 -17.05 -0.53 -5.23
C ASP A 62 -17.23 -1.95 -5.76
N ALA A 63 -17.04 -2.97 -4.91
CA ALA A 63 -17.28 -4.36 -5.27
C ALA A 63 -18.75 -4.64 -5.61
N ASN A 64 -19.70 -3.98 -4.93
CA ASN A 64 -21.13 -4.07 -5.23
C ASN A 64 -21.48 -3.45 -6.59
N LYS A 65 -20.76 -2.40 -7.02
CA LYS A 65 -20.93 -1.82 -8.36
C LYS A 65 -20.26 -2.66 -9.45
N ASN A 66 -19.08 -3.21 -9.16
CA ASN A 66 -18.27 -3.94 -10.13
C ASN A 66 -17.48 -5.08 -9.48
N ALA A 67 -17.84 -6.33 -9.76
CA ALA A 67 -17.18 -7.51 -9.21
C ALA A 67 -15.89 -7.92 -9.96
N SER A 68 -15.09 -6.95 -10.41
CA SER A 68 -13.82 -7.19 -11.10
C SER A 68 -12.79 -7.89 -10.19
N GLU A 69 -11.75 -8.51 -10.75
CA GLU A 69 -10.69 -9.10 -9.91
C GLU A 69 -9.93 -8.05 -9.10
N GLN A 70 -9.87 -6.81 -9.59
CA GLN A 70 -9.26 -5.70 -8.88
C GLN A 70 -10.09 -5.31 -7.65
N GLU A 71 -11.39 -5.11 -7.82
CA GLU A 71 -12.28 -4.78 -6.70
C GLU A 71 -12.38 -5.91 -5.68
N LYS A 72 -12.33 -7.17 -6.14
CA LYS A 72 -12.25 -8.34 -5.25
C LYS A 72 -10.97 -8.35 -4.42
N TYR A 73 -9.83 -7.99 -5.01
CA TYR A 73 -8.58 -7.90 -4.27
C TYR A 73 -8.60 -6.73 -3.27
N ALA A 74 -9.15 -5.57 -3.67
CA ALA A 74 -9.33 -4.43 -2.78
C ALA A 74 -10.16 -4.84 -1.55
N LEU A 75 -11.30 -5.48 -1.77
CA LEU A 75 -12.19 -5.98 -0.72
C LEU A 75 -11.54 -7.07 0.15
N LEU A 76 -10.80 -8.02 -0.43
CA LEU A 76 -10.03 -9.02 0.34
C LEU A 76 -9.10 -8.35 1.33
N THR A 77 -8.40 -7.32 0.89
CA THR A 77 -7.40 -6.65 1.73
C THR A 77 -8.08 -5.78 2.78
N ALA A 78 -9.10 -5.00 2.40
CA ALA A 78 -9.85 -4.18 3.35
C ALA A 78 -10.53 -5.02 4.46
N LEU A 79 -11.09 -6.19 4.12
CA LEU A 79 -11.61 -7.14 5.10
C LEU A 79 -10.51 -7.67 6.02
N SER A 80 -9.35 -8.05 5.46
CA SER A 80 -8.20 -8.54 6.22
C SER A 80 -7.67 -7.49 7.21
N ASP A 81 -7.57 -6.24 6.79
CA ASP A 81 -7.02 -5.15 7.61
C ASP A 81 -7.99 -4.75 8.72
N TYR A 82 -9.29 -4.67 8.39
CA TYR A 82 -10.32 -4.46 9.40
C TYR A 82 -10.32 -5.58 10.44
N GLN A 83 -10.20 -6.84 10.01
CA GLN A 83 -10.09 -8.00 10.89
C GLN A 83 -8.89 -7.90 11.84
N GLU A 84 -7.73 -7.47 11.34
CA GLU A 84 -6.54 -7.29 12.15
C GLU A 84 -6.73 -6.24 13.26
N CYS A 85 -7.39 -5.13 12.94
CA CYS A 85 -7.68 -4.09 13.92
C CYS A 85 -8.77 -4.53 14.90
N ILE A 86 -9.91 -4.99 14.39
CA ILE A 86 -11.11 -5.21 15.21
C ILE A 86 -10.93 -6.37 16.19
N LYS A 87 -10.13 -7.40 15.86
CA LYS A 87 -9.84 -8.51 16.77
C LYS A 87 -9.13 -8.04 18.05
N ILE A 88 -8.32 -6.97 17.97
CA ILE A 88 -7.65 -6.37 19.12
C ILE A 88 -8.63 -5.43 19.84
N ALA A 89 -9.32 -4.57 19.10
CA ALA A 89 -10.26 -3.60 19.66
C ALA A 89 -11.46 -4.25 20.39
N ALA A 90 -11.89 -5.43 19.96
CA ALA A 90 -12.95 -6.21 20.60
C ALA A 90 -12.57 -6.76 21.99
N LEU A 91 -11.27 -6.79 22.33
CA LEU A 91 -10.79 -7.20 23.65
C LEU A 91 -10.82 -6.05 24.68
N ILE A 92 -10.92 -4.80 24.21
CA ILE A 92 -10.84 -3.60 25.06
C ILE A 92 -12.17 -3.36 25.76
N GLU A 93 -12.14 -3.20 27.07
CA GLU A 93 -13.34 -2.86 27.84
C GLU A 93 -13.64 -1.36 27.92
N PRO A 94 -14.79 -0.90 27.37
CA PRO A 94 -15.23 0.48 27.52
C PRO A 94 -15.67 0.77 28.95
N ARG A 95 -15.24 1.91 29.51
CA ARG A 95 -15.66 2.32 30.87
C ARG A 95 -17.08 2.86 30.95
N LYS A 96 -17.56 3.48 29.87
CA LYS A 96 -18.83 4.24 29.85
C LYS A 96 -19.97 3.52 29.11
N TYR A 97 -19.64 2.83 28.02
CA TYR A 97 -20.59 2.25 27.08
C TYR A 97 -20.24 0.78 26.80
N PRO A 98 -20.54 -0.15 27.73
CA PRO A 98 -20.19 -1.57 27.60
C PRO A 98 -20.74 -2.25 26.34
N GLU A 99 -21.86 -1.76 25.80
CA GLU A 99 -22.48 -2.24 24.57
C GLU A 99 -21.57 -2.13 23.35
N LEU A 100 -20.61 -1.19 23.35
CA LEU A 100 -19.65 -1.05 22.25
C LEU A 100 -18.77 -2.29 22.10
N LYS A 101 -18.46 -3.00 23.19
CA LYS A 101 -17.73 -4.26 23.10
C LYS A 101 -18.55 -5.31 22.34
N ALA A 102 -19.85 -5.43 22.62
CA ALA A 102 -20.71 -6.36 21.92
C ALA A 102 -20.81 -6.03 20.43
N GLN A 103 -20.90 -4.74 20.07
CA GLN A 103 -20.87 -4.30 18.67
C GLN A 103 -19.56 -4.68 17.98
N ARG A 104 -18.40 -4.40 18.60
CA ARG A 104 -17.09 -4.77 18.03
C ARG A 104 -16.93 -6.28 17.84
N VAL A 105 -17.39 -7.09 18.80
CA VAL A 105 -17.39 -8.56 18.65
C VAL A 105 -18.30 -9.01 17.51
N SER A 106 -19.50 -8.43 17.39
CA SER A 106 -20.42 -8.73 16.28
C SER A 106 -19.82 -8.37 14.92
N ALA A 107 -19.19 -7.21 14.82
CA ALA A 107 -18.53 -6.75 13.61
C ALA A 107 -17.33 -7.65 13.24
N MET A 108 -16.54 -8.05 14.23
CA MET A 108 -15.46 -9.00 14.05
C MET A 108 -15.96 -10.34 13.49
N LEU A 109 -17.03 -10.90 14.04
CA LEU A 109 -17.53 -12.21 13.58
C LEU A 109 -18.12 -12.14 12.17
N SER A 110 -18.97 -11.14 11.89
CA SER A 110 -19.61 -10.97 10.58
C SER A 110 -18.60 -10.70 9.46
N THR A 111 -17.67 -9.77 9.67
CA THR A 111 -16.65 -9.46 8.65
C THR A 111 -15.62 -10.58 8.48
N TYR A 112 -15.45 -11.47 9.48
CA TYR A 112 -14.66 -12.68 9.33
C TYR A 112 -15.33 -13.68 8.38
N ASP A 113 -16.64 -13.88 8.52
CA ASP A 113 -17.42 -14.75 7.63
C ASP A 113 -17.38 -14.24 6.17
N ASP A 114 -17.48 -12.92 5.97
CA ASP A 114 -17.32 -12.28 4.67
C ASP A 114 -15.94 -12.55 4.05
N LEU A 115 -14.88 -12.41 4.87
CA LEU A 115 -13.51 -12.67 4.43
C LEU A 115 -13.35 -14.10 3.95
N ILE A 116 -13.79 -15.09 4.75
CA ILE A 116 -13.72 -16.50 4.39
C ILE A 116 -14.51 -16.81 3.11
N ALA A 117 -15.69 -16.20 2.95
CA ALA A 117 -16.50 -16.36 1.75
C ALA A 117 -15.78 -15.82 0.49
N LEU A 118 -15.19 -14.63 0.58
CA LEU A 118 -14.48 -14.01 -0.53
C LEU A 118 -13.17 -14.73 -0.87
N GLU A 119 -12.44 -15.21 0.13
CA GLU A 119 -11.25 -16.06 -0.06
C GLU A 119 -11.59 -17.34 -0.82
N LYS A 120 -12.70 -17.98 -0.47
CA LYS A 120 -13.20 -19.15 -1.21
C LYS A 120 -13.55 -18.81 -2.65
N GLN A 121 -14.20 -17.67 -2.89
CA GLN A 121 -14.57 -17.22 -4.24
C GLN A 121 -13.35 -16.93 -5.12
N THR A 122 -12.29 -16.40 -4.53
CA THR A 122 -11.09 -15.93 -5.25
C THR A 122 -9.99 -16.98 -5.38
N ARG A 123 -10.15 -18.15 -4.75
CA ARG A 123 -9.14 -19.22 -4.71
C ARG A 123 -8.62 -19.67 -6.09
N SER A 124 -9.48 -19.63 -7.12
CA SER A 124 -9.12 -20.01 -8.49
C SER A 124 -8.65 -18.84 -9.36
N SER A 125 -8.59 -17.62 -8.85
CA SER A 125 -8.16 -16.43 -9.60
C SER A 125 -6.72 -16.58 -10.13
N ASN A 126 -6.46 -16.06 -11.34
CA ASN A 126 -5.12 -15.93 -11.90
C ASN A 126 -4.56 -14.51 -11.73
N ASN A 127 -5.28 -13.61 -11.06
CA ASN A 127 -4.79 -12.28 -10.78
C ASN A 127 -3.54 -12.35 -9.88
N PRO A 128 -2.41 -11.71 -10.25
CA PRO A 128 -1.15 -11.85 -9.51
C PRO A 128 -1.23 -11.33 -8.07
N TYR A 129 -2.04 -10.31 -7.80
CA TYR A 129 -2.26 -9.79 -6.45
C TYR A 129 -3.02 -10.79 -5.58
N ILE A 130 -4.11 -11.35 -6.11
CA ILE A 130 -4.90 -12.37 -5.42
C ILE A 130 -4.06 -13.65 -5.19
N LEU A 131 -3.27 -14.07 -6.17
CA LEU A 131 -2.38 -15.21 -6.01
C LEU A 131 -1.36 -14.97 -4.89
N ASN A 132 -0.76 -13.78 -4.85
CA ASN A 132 0.16 -13.41 -3.78
C ASN A 132 -0.54 -13.32 -2.41
N TYR A 133 -1.75 -12.78 -2.34
CA TYR A 133 -2.58 -12.76 -1.13
C TYR A 133 -2.77 -14.18 -0.57
N HIS A 134 -3.24 -15.11 -1.41
CA HIS A 134 -3.46 -16.50 -0.99
C HIS A 134 -2.16 -17.20 -0.54
N TRP A 135 -1.03 -16.84 -1.15
CA TRP A 135 0.27 -17.33 -0.69
C TRP A 135 0.63 -16.77 0.70
N VAL A 136 0.61 -15.45 0.88
CA VAL A 136 1.06 -14.78 2.10
C VAL A 136 0.14 -15.09 3.29
N SER A 137 -1.18 -15.06 3.08
CA SER A 137 -2.16 -15.23 4.16
C SER A 137 -2.35 -16.71 4.54
N HIS A 138 -2.30 -17.62 3.56
CA HIS A 138 -2.75 -19.01 3.75
C HIS A 138 -1.70 -20.08 3.43
N ASN A 139 -0.47 -19.69 3.07
CA ASN A 139 0.55 -20.61 2.56
C ASN A 139 0.03 -21.49 1.40
N ASN A 140 -0.84 -20.93 0.55
CA ASN A 140 -1.43 -21.66 -0.57
C ASN A 140 -0.36 -21.94 -1.65
N GLU A 141 0.18 -23.16 -1.66
CA GLU A 141 1.24 -23.55 -2.59
C GLU A 141 0.78 -23.53 -4.06
N ASP A 142 -0.48 -23.82 -4.38
CA ASP A 142 -1.00 -23.70 -5.76
C ASP A 142 -0.94 -22.24 -6.24
N ALA A 143 -1.42 -21.31 -5.40
CA ALA A 143 -1.39 -19.88 -5.71
C ALA A 143 0.05 -19.38 -5.91
N LYS A 144 0.98 -19.81 -5.05
CA LYS A 144 2.42 -19.53 -5.19
C LYS A 144 3.00 -20.07 -6.50
N GLN A 145 2.73 -21.32 -6.86
CA GLN A 145 3.26 -21.89 -8.11
C GLN A 145 2.73 -21.14 -9.34
N ARG A 146 1.45 -20.75 -9.33
CA ARG A 146 0.84 -19.95 -10.39
C ARG A 146 1.42 -18.55 -10.45
N PHE A 147 1.64 -17.90 -9.31
CA PHE A 147 2.30 -16.58 -9.26
C PHE A 147 3.74 -16.65 -9.77
N ILE A 148 4.51 -17.67 -9.37
CA ILE A 148 5.85 -17.95 -9.90
C ILE A 148 5.78 -18.15 -11.42
N ALA A 149 4.81 -18.91 -11.94
CA ALA A 149 4.67 -19.13 -13.38
C ALA A 149 4.41 -17.82 -14.15
N LEU A 150 3.54 -16.95 -13.62
CA LEU A 150 3.31 -15.61 -14.19
C LEU A 150 4.58 -14.75 -14.17
N SER A 151 5.32 -14.76 -13.04
CA SER A 151 6.54 -13.96 -12.89
C SER A 151 7.63 -14.28 -13.92
N LYS A 152 7.67 -15.53 -14.42
CA LYS A 152 8.64 -15.96 -15.45
C LYS A 152 8.47 -15.21 -16.77
N GLN A 153 7.28 -14.68 -17.03
CA GLN A 153 7.03 -13.84 -18.21
C GLN A 153 7.68 -12.47 -18.06
N GLN A 154 7.95 -12.01 -16.82
CA GLN A 154 8.59 -10.73 -16.50
C GLN A 154 7.85 -9.53 -17.08
N ARG A 155 6.50 -9.56 -17.02
CA ARG A 155 5.59 -8.55 -17.59
C ARG A 155 4.76 -7.83 -16.54
N PHE A 156 5.13 -7.90 -15.25
CA PHE A 156 4.49 -7.04 -14.27
C PHE A 156 4.87 -5.59 -14.59
N ASP A 157 3.89 -4.71 -14.47
CA ASP A 157 3.98 -3.26 -14.58
C ASP A 157 4.00 -2.57 -13.20
N ASP A 158 3.89 -3.35 -12.13
CA ASP A 158 3.89 -2.87 -10.75
C ASP A 158 5.15 -3.33 -9.96
N PRO A 159 5.92 -2.40 -9.37
CA PRO A 159 7.01 -2.71 -8.45
C PRO A 159 6.61 -3.65 -7.29
N ALA A 160 5.38 -3.56 -6.77
CA ALA A 160 4.90 -4.37 -5.66
C ALA A 160 4.89 -5.87 -5.99
N LEU A 161 4.54 -6.24 -7.23
CA LEU A 161 4.55 -7.63 -7.68
C LEU A 161 5.98 -8.17 -7.82
N TYR A 162 6.93 -7.32 -8.22
CA TYR A 162 8.35 -7.68 -8.23
C TYR A 162 8.94 -7.84 -6.83
N PHE A 163 8.52 -6.99 -5.88
CA PHE A 163 8.87 -7.16 -4.47
C PHE A 163 8.29 -8.47 -3.91
N ALA A 164 7.01 -8.75 -4.18
CA ALA A 164 6.33 -9.96 -3.75
C ALA A 164 7.01 -11.25 -4.25
N ILE A 165 7.32 -11.33 -5.56
CA ILE A 165 8.02 -12.50 -6.10
C ILE A 165 9.46 -12.61 -5.60
N ALA A 166 10.14 -11.49 -5.33
CA ALA A 166 11.48 -11.54 -4.74
C ALA A 166 11.48 -12.19 -3.35
N ASN A 167 10.46 -11.91 -2.52
CA ASN A 167 10.29 -12.56 -1.21
C ASN A 167 10.10 -14.08 -1.35
N ILE A 168 9.35 -14.53 -2.36
CA ILE A 168 9.19 -15.97 -2.65
C ILE A 168 10.53 -16.59 -3.05
N TYR A 169 11.37 -15.87 -3.78
CA TYR A 169 12.71 -16.31 -4.14
C TYR A 169 13.75 -16.13 -3.03
N GLY A 170 13.38 -15.86 -1.77
CA GLY A 170 14.34 -15.54 -0.69
C GLY A 170 15.51 -16.52 -0.51
N HIS A 171 15.34 -17.81 -0.85
CA HIS A 171 16.43 -18.80 -0.84
C HIS A 171 17.32 -18.79 -2.10
N ASN A 172 16.84 -18.22 -3.20
CA ASN A 172 17.61 -17.97 -4.42
C ASN A 172 17.89 -16.46 -4.52
N THR A 173 18.93 -16.03 -3.84
CA THR A 173 19.27 -14.61 -3.70
C THR A 173 19.49 -13.92 -5.04
N ASP A 174 19.98 -14.62 -6.07
CA ASP A 174 20.16 -14.06 -7.40
C ASP A 174 18.84 -13.73 -8.08
N LYS A 175 17.86 -14.64 -7.99
CA LYS A 175 16.50 -14.36 -8.47
C LYS A 175 15.81 -13.28 -7.65
N ALA A 176 16.02 -13.26 -6.33
CA ALA A 176 15.47 -12.20 -5.49
C ALA A 176 16.00 -10.83 -5.92
N ILE A 177 17.34 -10.66 -5.99
CA ILE A 177 17.99 -9.42 -6.44
C ILE A 177 17.51 -9.03 -7.84
N ALA A 178 17.49 -9.95 -8.80
CA ALA A 178 17.07 -9.64 -10.16
C ALA A 178 15.62 -9.12 -10.24
N ASN A 179 14.71 -9.63 -9.41
CA ASN A 179 13.33 -9.12 -9.36
C ASN A 179 13.27 -7.77 -8.62
N LEU A 180 13.99 -7.59 -7.52
CA LEU A 180 14.03 -6.31 -6.81
C LEU A 180 14.54 -5.17 -7.70
N LEU A 181 15.59 -5.43 -8.49
CA LEU A 181 16.12 -4.44 -9.45
C LEU A 181 15.11 -4.07 -10.54
N LYS A 182 14.23 -5.01 -10.95
CA LYS A 182 13.12 -4.68 -11.85
C LYS A 182 12.06 -3.83 -11.18
N GLY A 183 11.77 -4.09 -9.90
CA GLY A 183 10.92 -3.23 -9.10
C GLY A 183 11.44 -1.79 -9.06
N ILE A 184 12.75 -1.61 -8.83
CA ILE A 184 13.40 -0.28 -8.86
C ILE A 184 13.23 0.39 -10.23
N ALA A 185 13.38 -0.36 -11.33
CA ALA A 185 13.25 0.18 -12.69
C ALA A 185 11.82 0.62 -13.05
N LEU A 186 10.82 0.25 -12.25
CA LEU A 186 9.41 0.63 -12.44
C LEU A 186 8.93 1.70 -11.46
N LEU A 187 9.81 2.25 -10.62
CA LEU A 187 9.47 3.38 -9.77
C LEU A 187 9.20 4.62 -10.64
N ASP A 188 7.98 5.15 -10.62
CA ASP A 188 7.59 6.39 -11.29
C ASP A 188 6.68 7.23 -10.39
N ASP A 189 7.01 8.52 -10.21
CA ASP A 189 6.18 9.52 -9.53
C ASP A 189 4.74 9.60 -10.07
N ASN A 190 4.54 9.26 -11.35
CA ASN A 190 3.23 9.27 -12.02
C ASN A 190 2.55 7.91 -12.08
N ALA A 191 3.09 6.88 -11.43
CA ALA A 191 2.24 5.78 -11.00
C ALA A 191 1.28 6.38 -9.98
N GLN A 192 0.18 6.97 -10.47
CA GLN A 192 -1.11 6.86 -9.82
C GLN A 192 -1.38 5.36 -9.76
N PHE A 193 -0.69 4.71 -8.84
CA PHE A 193 -1.27 3.65 -8.10
C PHE A 193 -2.55 4.26 -7.57
N ASN A 194 -3.67 3.91 -8.20
CA ASN A 194 -4.96 4.32 -7.71
C ASN A 194 -5.01 3.81 -6.28
N SER A 195 -4.71 4.69 -5.34
CA SER A 195 -4.72 4.41 -3.91
C SER A 195 -6.14 4.06 -3.43
N SER A 196 -7.11 4.10 -4.34
CA SER A 196 -8.45 3.54 -4.21
C SER A 196 -8.55 2.04 -4.54
N GLN A 197 -7.50 1.35 -5.04
CA GLN A 197 -7.65 0.01 -5.62
C GLN A 197 -6.86 -1.13 -4.97
N LEU A 198 -5.90 -0.89 -4.09
CA LEU A 198 -5.31 -1.97 -3.27
C LEU A 198 -5.41 -1.57 -1.79
N GLY A 199 -6.30 -2.24 -1.05
CA GLY A 199 -6.37 -2.17 0.40
C GLY A 199 -5.02 -2.52 1.05
N HIS A 200 -4.90 -2.13 2.30
CA HIS A 200 -3.67 -1.91 3.04
C HIS A 200 -3.00 -3.17 3.59
N ALA A 201 -2.29 -3.96 2.77
CA ALA A 201 -1.46 -5.05 3.30
C ALA A 201 -0.44 -4.55 4.35
N GLN A 202 -0.80 -4.83 5.60
CA GLN A 202 -0.15 -4.60 6.88
C GLN A 202 1.39 -4.54 6.83
N LEU A 203 1.95 -3.32 6.89
CA LEU A 203 3.18 -2.97 7.63
C LEU A 203 3.45 -1.47 7.52
N ASP A 204 3.25 -0.80 8.66
CA ASP A 204 3.53 0.60 9.00
C ASP A 204 2.65 1.67 8.34
N ASN A 205 2.11 2.56 9.19
CA ASN A 205 1.18 3.64 8.86
C ASN A 205 1.82 4.66 7.90
N SER A 206 1.76 4.39 6.60
CA SER A 206 1.87 5.36 5.52
C SER A 206 1.29 4.74 4.26
N ARG A 207 0.36 5.45 3.61
CA ARG A 207 0.01 5.29 2.20
C ARG A 207 1.27 4.85 1.43
N LEU A 208 1.21 3.83 0.57
CA LEU A 208 2.35 3.49 -0.29
C LEU A 208 2.48 4.58 -1.35
N ASP A 209 2.97 5.74 -0.93
CA ASP A 209 3.62 6.67 -1.83
C ASP A 209 4.83 5.95 -2.44
N ASN A 210 5.32 6.46 -3.56
CA ASN A 210 6.50 5.91 -4.20
C ASN A 210 7.70 5.85 -3.24
N SER A 211 7.75 6.69 -2.21
CA SER A 211 8.78 6.68 -1.17
C SER A 211 8.76 5.41 -0.31
N ALA A 212 7.59 4.92 0.10
CA ALA A 212 7.45 3.71 0.89
C ALA A 212 7.78 2.45 0.08
N MET A 213 7.37 2.36 -1.20
CA MET A 213 7.78 1.25 -2.06
C MET A 213 9.28 1.29 -2.37
N THR A 214 9.83 2.47 -2.66
CA THR A 214 11.29 2.70 -2.82
C THR A 214 12.03 2.20 -1.59
N THR A 215 11.55 2.54 -0.39
CA THR A 215 12.09 2.08 0.88
C THR A 215 12.09 0.56 0.99
N LYS A 216 10.96 -0.10 0.72
CA LYS A 216 10.84 -1.57 0.76
C LYS A 216 11.83 -2.25 -0.19
N LEU A 217 11.93 -1.77 -1.43
CA LEU A 217 12.83 -2.34 -2.44
C LEU A 217 14.30 -2.16 -2.04
N LEU A 218 14.70 -0.95 -1.62
CA LEU A 218 16.09 -0.67 -1.25
C LEU A 218 16.54 -1.50 -0.03
N TYR A 219 15.70 -1.60 1.01
CA TYR A 219 16.00 -2.50 2.14
C TYR A 219 16.10 -3.96 1.73
N ALA A 220 15.19 -4.45 0.87
CA ALA A 220 15.24 -5.82 0.41
C ALA A 220 16.50 -6.11 -0.43
N ILE A 221 16.97 -5.15 -1.24
CA ILE A 221 18.21 -5.30 -2.02
C ILE A 221 19.42 -5.37 -1.07
N ILE A 222 19.49 -4.49 -0.07
CA ILE A 222 20.55 -4.51 0.94
C ILE A 222 20.57 -5.87 1.64
N THR A 223 19.43 -6.32 2.16
CA THR A 223 19.28 -7.61 2.85
C THR A 223 19.67 -8.79 1.94
N ALA A 224 19.25 -8.78 0.67
CA ALA A 224 19.60 -9.83 -0.27
C ALA A 224 21.12 -9.88 -0.52
N TYR A 225 21.78 -8.75 -0.75
CA TYR A 225 23.25 -8.74 -0.90
C TYR A 225 23.98 -9.13 0.38
N MET A 226 23.46 -8.78 1.56
CA MET A 226 23.98 -9.25 2.84
C MET A 226 23.87 -10.77 2.98
N HIS A 227 22.73 -11.37 2.62
CA HIS A 227 22.55 -12.83 2.59
C HIS A 227 23.50 -13.51 1.59
N LYS A 228 23.73 -12.89 0.43
CA LYS A 228 24.72 -13.35 -0.57
C LYS A 228 26.17 -13.18 -0.10
N ARG A 229 26.41 -12.51 1.03
CA ARG A 229 27.74 -12.11 1.52
C ARG A 229 28.53 -11.22 0.55
N ASN A 230 27.83 -10.52 -0.35
CA ASN A 230 28.43 -9.51 -1.19
C ASN A 230 28.37 -8.16 -0.48
N TYR A 231 29.28 -7.97 0.49
CA TYR A 231 29.31 -6.80 1.35
C TYR A 231 29.62 -5.50 0.60
N GLN A 232 30.33 -5.57 -0.53
CA GLN A 232 30.59 -4.40 -1.38
C GLN A 232 29.29 -3.87 -2.00
N LEU A 233 28.47 -4.76 -2.58
CA LEU A 233 27.18 -4.35 -3.16
C LEU A 233 26.14 -4.02 -2.09
N ALA A 234 26.14 -4.71 -0.95
CA ALA A 234 25.30 -4.32 0.19
C ALA A 234 25.65 -2.92 0.71
N TYR A 235 26.94 -2.58 0.81
CA TYR A 235 27.40 -1.24 1.18
C TYR A 235 26.96 -0.19 0.14
N LEU A 236 27.14 -0.48 -1.14
CA LEU A 236 26.68 0.39 -2.23
C LEU A 236 25.19 0.70 -2.11
N TRP A 237 24.34 -0.32 -1.97
CA TRP A 237 22.90 -0.12 -1.89
C TRP A 237 22.47 0.54 -0.58
N SER A 238 23.26 0.40 0.49
CA SER A 238 23.09 1.17 1.72
C SER A 238 23.35 2.66 1.51
N GLN A 239 24.36 3.00 0.71
CA GLN A 239 24.63 4.39 0.32
C GLN A 239 23.55 4.94 -0.62
N VAL A 240 23.05 4.14 -1.58
CA VAL A 240 21.91 4.54 -2.42
C VAL A 240 20.70 4.89 -1.54
N ALA A 241 20.38 4.04 -0.55
CA ALA A 241 19.29 4.30 0.39
C ALA A 241 19.48 5.60 1.18
N LEU A 242 20.68 5.89 1.67
CA LEU A 242 20.99 7.14 2.36
C LEU A 242 20.84 8.37 1.46
N ILE A 243 21.23 8.28 0.19
CA ILE A 243 21.08 9.38 -0.79
C ILE A 243 19.61 9.60 -1.13
N SER A 244 18.80 8.54 -1.16
CA SER A 244 17.34 8.59 -1.34
C SER A 244 16.58 8.94 -0.05
N ASP A 245 17.22 9.59 0.93
CA ASP A 245 16.65 10.03 2.21
C ASP A 245 16.00 8.92 3.07
N ILE A 246 16.38 7.65 2.87
CA ILE A 246 15.93 6.54 3.71
C ILE A 246 16.67 6.59 5.05
N LYS A 247 15.88 6.67 6.12
CA LYS A 247 16.37 6.74 7.51
C LYS A 247 16.84 5.36 8.01
N ASN A 248 17.56 5.34 9.13
CA ASN A 248 17.93 4.11 9.87
C ASN A 248 18.83 3.10 9.11
N ILE A 249 19.62 3.56 8.13
CA ILE A 249 20.66 2.73 7.50
C ILE A 249 21.91 2.70 8.38
N ASN A 250 22.31 1.52 8.83
CA ASN A 250 23.49 1.35 9.69
C ASN A 250 24.73 0.95 8.88
N LEU A 251 25.58 1.90 8.51
CA LEU A 251 26.83 1.61 7.80
C LEU A 251 27.91 0.94 8.66
N SER A 252 27.81 1.02 9.99
CA SER A 252 28.84 0.45 10.88
C SER A 252 28.93 -1.08 10.77
N ILE A 253 27.89 -1.75 10.26
CA ILE A 253 27.88 -3.20 10.01
C ILE A 253 29.00 -3.61 9.04
N PHE A 254 29.42 -2.71 8.15
CA PHE A 254 30.43 -2.99 7.12
C PHE A 254 31.87 -2.87 7.63
N ASN A 255 32.10 -2.27 8.81
CA ASN A 255 33.44 -2.09 9.38
C ASN A 255 34.18 -3.42 9.59
N LYS A 256 33.43 -4.52 9.80
CA LYS A 256 34.00 -5.86 10.03
C LYS A 256 34.35 -6.60 8.73
N HIS A 257 33.96 -6.08 7.57
CA HIS A 257 34.03 -6.80 6.29
C HIS A 257 35.20 -6.37 5.39
N LYS A 258 36.21 -5.69 5.96
CA LYS A 258 37.47 -5.30 5.29
C LYS A 258 37.30 -4.48 4.01
N ILE A 259 36.21 -3.71 3.88
CA ILE A 259 36.05 -2.74 2.79
C ILE A 259 37.01 -1.57 3.08
N THR A 260 38.03 -1.39 2.26
CA THR A 260 39.04 -0.34 2.45
C THR A 260 38.45 1.05 2.21
N THR A 261 39.07 2.08 2.78
CA THR A 261 38.66 3.49 2.54
C THR A 261 38.74 3.88 1.05
N SER A 262 39.62 3.24 0.28
CA SER A 262 39.68 3.48 -1.16
C SER A 262 38.50 2.84 -1.89
N GLU A 263 38.10 1.63 -1.49
CA GLU A 263 36.92 0.96 -2.05
C GLU A 263 35.63 1.68 -1.67
N GLN A 264 35.49 2.12 -0.41
CA GLN A 264 34.34 2.92 0.04
C GLN A 264 34.16 4.15 -0.85
N ARG A 265 35.21 4.96 -1.05
CA ARG A 265 35.16 6.12 -1.94
C ARG A 265 34.75 5.78 -3.39
N ARG A 266 35.12 4.60 -3.89
CA ARG A 266 34.70 4.13 -5.22
C ARG A 266 33.22 3.74 -5.21
N LEU A 267 32.77 3.03 -4.19
CA LEU A 267 31.37 2.60 -4.01
C LEU A 267 30.44 3.79 -3.76
N ASP A 268 30.86 4.82 -3.02
CA ASP A 268 30.07 6.03 -2.77
C ASP A 268 29.80 6.79 -4.07
N LYS A 269 30.82 6.96 -4.93
CA LYS A 269 30.65 7.54 -6.27
C LYS A 269 29.71 6.71 -7.14
N LEU A 270 29.73 5.39 -6.97
CA LEU A 270 28.87 4.48 -7.71
C LEU A 270 27.42 4.58 -7.22
N ALA A 271 27.23 4.62 -5.90
CA ALA A 271 25.94 4.80 -5.26
C ALA A 271 25.29 6.13 -5.68
N ALA A 272 26.05 7.22 -5.74
CA ALA A 272 25.55 8.50 -6.24
C ALA A 272 25.01 8.41 -7.68
N ARG A 273 25.74 7.74 -8.59
CA ARG A 273 25.27 7.51 -9.96
C ARG A 273 24.03 6.61 -10.04
N VAL A 274 23.96 5.60 -9.18
CA VAL A 274 22.79 4.70 -9.14
C VAL A 274 21.57 5.44 -8.59
N ALA A 275 21.73 6.21 -7.52
CA ALA A 275 20.66 7.03 -6.94
C ALA A 275 20.16 8.07 -7.96
N GLU A 276 21.06 8.77 -8.65
CA GLU A 276 20.74 9.69 -9.75
C GLU A 276 19.96 8.98 -10.86
N GLN A 277 20.35 7.76 -11.26
CA GLN A 277 19.58 6.99 -12.26
C GLN A 277 18.17 6.63 -11.80
N ILE A 278 17.98 6.36 -10.50
CA ILE A 278 16.66 6.05 -9.93
C ILE A 278 15.81 7.31 -9.92
N GLU A 279 16.35 8.43 -9.42
CA GLU A 279 15.69 9.75 -9.40
C GLU A 279 15.32 10.23 -10.82
N ASP A 280 16.24 10.08 -11.77
CA ASP A 280 16.04 10.46 -13.18
C ASP A 280 15.17 9.47 -13.97
N LYS A 281 14.73 8.35 -13.37
CA LYS A 281 13.95 7.29 -14.04
C LYS A 281 14.68 6.64 -15.22
N LYS A 282 16.01 6.60 -15.15
CA LYS A 282 16.91 5.98 -16.13
C LYS A 282 17.46 4.64 -15.66
N PHE A 283 17.13 4.24 -14.42
CA PHE A 283 17.58 2.98 -13.85
C PHE A 283 17.00 1.79 -14.61
N THR A 284 17.89 0.92 -15.10
CA THR A 284 17.54 -0.38 -15.67
C THR A 284 18.57 -1.42 -15.20
N ALA A 285 18.24 -2.70 -15.28
CA ALA A 285 19.22 -3.75 -15.00
C ALA A 285 20.50 -3.59 -15.85
N LYS A 286 20.34 -3.18 -17.12
CA LYS A 286 21.45 -2.95 -18.05
C LYS A 286 22.27 -1.71 -17.68
N SER A 287 21.64 -0.61 -17.28
CA SER A 287 22.37 0.59 -16.82
C SER A 287 23.14 0.30 -15.54
N TYR A 288 22.57 -0.50 -14.64
CA TYR A 288 23.23 -0.94 -13.42
C TYR A 288 24.45 -1.83 -13.71
N GLU A 289 24.31 -2.86 -14.55
CA GLU A 289 25.43 -3.71 -14.98
C GLU A 289 26.55 -2.89 -15.64
N TYR A 290 26.20 -1.96 -16.53
CA TYR A 290 27.18 -1.04 -17.13
C TYR A 290 27.90 -0.21 -16.06
N THR A 291 27.13 0.33 -15.11
CA THR A 291 27.64 1.16 -14.01
C THR A 291 28.62 0.36 -13.11
N LEU A 292 28.32 -0.90 -12.80
CA LEU A 292 29.22 -1.81 -12.08
C LEU A 292 30.51 -2.12 -12.88
N SER A 293 30.36 -2.50 -14.15
CA SER A 293 31.49 -2.90 -15.00
C SER A 293 32.49 -1.76 -15.23
N ALA A 294 32.00 -0.52 -15.37
CA ALA A 294 32.82 0.68 -15.56
C ALA A 294 33.78 0.96 -14.39
N VAL A 295 33.53 0.37 -13.22
CA VAL A 295 34.41 0.49 -12.06
C VAL A 295 35.11 -0.82 -11.69
N GLY A 296 34.93 -1.91 -12.44
CA GLY A 296 35.51 -3.22 -12.14
C GLY A 296 34.80 -3.94 -10.99
N LEU A 297 33.47 -3.95 -11.01
CA LEU A 297 32.59 -4.75 -10.16
C LEU A 297 31.65 -5.62 -11.01
#